data_AF-A0A818R877-F1
#
_entry.id   AF-A0A818R877-F1
#
_cell.length_a   1.000
_cell.length_b   1.000
_cell.length_c   1.000
_cell.angle_alpha   90.00
_cell.angle_beta   90.00
_cell.angle_gamma   90.00
#
_symmetry.space_group_name_H-M   'P 1'
#
loop_
_entity.id
_entity.type
_entity.pdbx_description
1 polymer ?
#
loop_
_entity_poly.entity_id
_entity_poly.type
_entity_poly.pdbx_seq_one_letter_code
_entity_poly.pdbx_strand_id
1 'polypeptide(L)' 'NKIYACIMIYFLSNSLESYLMTTGAFEISIDNVQLWSKLETGRLPSNNEFNQILQKFTTNSN' A
#
# COMPACT_ATOMS: atom_id res chain seq x y z
N ASN A 1 8.06 -29.20 23.49
CA ASN A 1 8.13 -27.79 23.05
C ASN A 1 8.10 -27.58 21.52
N LYS A 2 8.38 -28.59 20.68
CA LYS A 2 8.41 -28.43 19.21
C LYS A 2 7.05 -28.10 18.58
N ILE A 3 5.96 -28.75 19.02
CA ILE A 3 4.61 -28.50 18.48
C ILE A 3 4.09 -27.10 18.84
N TYR A 4 4.39 -26.59 20.05
CA TYR A 4 4.04 -25.22 20.43
C TYR A 4 4.74 -24.17 19.58
N ALA A 5 6.03 -24.38 19.28
CA ALA A 5 6.77 -23.51 18.36
C ALA A 5 6.14 -23.50 16.95
N CYS A 6 5.75 -24.67 16.42
CA CYS A 6 5.08 -24.76 15.13
C CYS A 6 3.72 -24.04 15.11
N ILE A 7 2.90 -24.23 16.15
CA ILE A 7 1.59 -23.57 16.28
C ILE A 7 1.77 -22.04 16.38
N MET A 8 2.76 -21.59 17.16
CA MET A 8 3.03 -20.15 17.33
C MET A 8 3.54 -19.51 16.04
N ILE A 9 4.42 -20.19 15.30
CA ILE A 9 4.88 -19.74 13.98
C ILE A 9 3.71 -19.71 12.98
N TYR A 10 2.81 -20.68 12.98
CA TYR A 10 1.64 -20.67 12.11
C TYR A 10 0.72 -19.46 12.38
N PHE A 11 0.43 -19.17 13.66
CA PHE A 11 -0.36 -17.99 14.02
C PHE A 11 0.35 -16.67 13.71
N LEU A 12 1.68 -16.60 13.93
CA LEU A 12 2.49 -15.44 13.58
C LEU A 12 2.52 -15.21 12.07
N SER A 13 2.73 -16.24 11.26
CA SER A 13 2.72 -16.12 9.80
C SER A 13 1.36 -15.69 9.28
N ASN A 14 0.25 -16.26 9.79
CA ASN A 14 -1.10 -15.83 9.40
C ASN A 14 -1.39 -14.38 9.81
N SER A 15 -0.92 -13.96 10.98
CA SER A 15 -1.10 -12.59 11.47
C SER A 15 -0.21 -11.61 10.70
N LEU A 16 1.01 -12.01 10.34
CA LEU A 16 1.96 -11.23 9.56
C LEU A 16 1.50 -11.08 8.11
N GLU A 17 1.02 -12.16 7.49
CA GLU A 17 0.41 -12.12 6.17
C GLU A 17 -0.84 -11.25 6.17
N SER A 18 -1.68 -11.36 7.20
CA SER A 18 -2.82 -10.47 7.40
C SER A 18 -2.38 -9.02 7.62
N TYR A 19 -1.29 -8.76 8.35
CA TYR A 19 -0.74 -7.42 8.55
C TYR A 19 -0.18 -6.85 7.24
N LEU A 20 0.56 -7.64 6.47
CA LEU A 20 1.13 -7.27 5.18
C LEU A 20 0.03 -7.07 4.12
N MET A 21 -1.01 -7.92 4.09
CA MET A 21 -2.22 -7.68 3.30
C MET A 21 -2.97 -6.42 3.74
N THR A 22 -3.07 -6.18 5.05
CA THR A 22 -3.76 -5.02 5.64
C THR A 22 -3.00 -3.73 5.38
N THR A 23 -1.65 -3.78 5.30
CA THR A 23 -0.88 -2.62 4.85
C THR A 23 -1.36 -2.20 3.47
N GLY A 24 -1.71 -3.17 2.61
CA GLY A 24 -2.44 -2.94 1.36
C GLY A 24 -1.91 -1.73 0.60
N ALA A 25 -0.58 -1.52 0.70
CA ALA A 25 0.08 -0.24 0.55
C ALA A 25 0.22 0.00 -0.95
N PHE A 26 -0.80 0.65 -1.47
CA PHE A 26 -0.84 1.06 -2.86
C PHE A 26 -0.30 2.48 -2.93
N GLU A 27 0.93 2.59 -3.41
CA GLU A 27 1.63 3.86 -3.54
C GLU A 27 2.07 4.04 -4.99
N ILE A 28 1.79 5.21 -5.55
CA ILE A 28 2.17 5.56 -6.93
C ILE A 28 3.17 6.71 -6.82
N SER A 29 4.39 6.45 -7.28
CA SER A 29 5.48 7.43 -7.30
C SER A 29 5.99 7.61 -8.73
N ILE A 30 6.23 8.85 -9.15
CA ILE A 30 6.85 9.19 -10.44
C ILE A 30 8.01 10.13 -10.16
N ASP A 31 9.19 9.85 -10.74
CA ASP A 31 10.42 10.65 -10.61
C ASP A 31 10.74 11.09 -9.17
N ASN A 32 10.74 10.13 -8.24
CA ASN A 32 11.01 10.35 -6.81
C ASN A 32 9.98 11.22 -6.05
N VAL A 33 8.86 11.60 -6.69
CA VAL A 33 7.74 12.27 -6.01
C VAL A 33 6.62 11.26 -5.76
N GLN A 34 6.24 11.11 -4.49
CA GLN A 34 5.07 10.32 -4.11
C GLN A 34 3.80 11.06 -4.53
N LEU A 35 3.08 10.53 -5.53
CA LEU A 35 1.84 11.15 -6.04
C LEU A 35 0.63 10.75 -5.20
N TRP A 36 0.66 9.52 -4.67
CA TRP A 36 -0.42 8.98 -3.85
C TRP A 36 0.09 7.89 -2.94
N SER A 37 -0.35 7.90 -1.68
CA SER A 37 -0.22 6.77 -0.78
C SER A 37 -1.57 6.40 -0.18
N LYS A 38 -1.95 5.13 -0.34
CA LYS A 38 -3.11 4.56 0.34
C LYS A 38 -2.90 4.46 1.86
N LEU A 39 -1.65 4.40 2.32
CA LEU A 39 -1.31 4.43 3.75
C LEU A 39 -1.61 5.80 4.36
N GLU A 40 -1.39 6.89 3.62
CA GLU A 40 -1.68 8.24 4.09
C GLU A 40 -3.17 8.61 3.96
N THR A 41 -3.83 8.15 2.89
CA THR A 41 -5.21 8.57 2.55
C THR A 41 -6.28 7.61 3.06
N GLY A 42 -5.91 6.39 3.45
CA GLY A 42 -6.82 5.36 3.96
C GLY A 42 -7.80 4.77 2.93
N ARG A 43 -7.70 5.17 1.65
CA ARG A 43 -8.60 4.74 0.56
C ARG A 43 -7.90 4.68 -0.79
N LEU A 44 -8.41 3.86 -1.70
CA LEU A 44 -7.96 3.84 -3.10
C LEU A 44 -8.47 5.10 -3.82
N PRO A 45 -7.65 5.75 -4.67
CA PRO A 45 -8.12 6.87 -5.45
C PRO A 45 -9.19 6.40 -6.43
N SER A 46 -10.27 7.18 -6.57
CA SER A 46 -11.26 6.92 -7.61
C SER A 46 -10.64 7.18 -8.99
N ASN A 47 -11.10 6.52 -10.06
CA ASN A 47 -10.55 6.71 -11.42
C ASN A 47 -10.42 8.19 -11.83
N ASN A 48 -11.40 9.02 -11.43
CA ASN A 48 -11.38 10.46 -11.71
C ASN A 48 -10.30 11.22 -10.93
N GLU A 49 -10.01 10.83 -9.69
CA GLU A 49 -8.95 11.47 -8.87
C GLU A 49 -7.57 11.05 -9.38
N PHE A 50 -7.41 9.77 -9.70
CA PHE A 50 -6.17 9.24 -10.29
C PHE A 50 -5.80 10.00 -11.57
N ASN A 51 -6.76 10.18 -12.50
CA ASN A 51 -6.53 10.95 -13.72
C ASN A 51 -6.18 12.42 -13.46
N GLN A 52 -6.78 13.05 -12.44
CA GLN A 52 -6.45 14.43 -12.07
C GLN A 52 -5.05 14.57 -11.49
N ILE A 53 -4.61 13.61 -10.66
CA ILE A 53 -3.26 13.59 -10.09
C ILE A 53 -2.24 13.44 -11.23
N LEU A 54 -2.45 12.46 -12.12
CA LEU A 54 -1.60 12.28 -13.30
C LEU A 54 -1.55 13.53 -14.18
N GLN A 55 -2.71 14.16 -14.45
CA GLN A 55 -2.75 15.40 -15.23
C GLN A 55 -2.01 16.56 -14.54
N LYS A 56 -2.14 16.71 -13.21
CA LYS A 56 -1.39 17.71 -12.45
C LYS A 56 0.12 17.53 -12.60
N PHE A 57 0.60 16.29 -12.53
CA PHE A 57 2.02 15.98 -12.71
C PHE A 57 2.50 16.25 -14.14
N THR A 58 1.81 15.75 -15.16
CA THR A 58 2.19 15.99 -16.56
C THR A 58 2.12 17.47 -16.94
N THR A 59 1.16 18.23 -16.41
CA THR A 59 1.01 19.68 -16.69
C THR A 59 2.09 20.51 -16.01
N ASN A 60 2.55 20.12 -14.82
CA ASN A 60 3.61 20.83 -14.10
C ASN A 60 5.00 20.67 -14.77
N SER A 61 5.12 19.73 -15.72
CA SER A 61 6.37 19.45 -16.46
C SER A 61 6.49 20.20 -17.80
N ASN A 62 5.56 21.09 -18.16
CA ASN A 62 5.63 22.02 -19.30
C ASN A 62 5.67 23.47 -18.84
#